data_AF-Q6CVC2-F1
#
_entry.id   AF-Q6CVC2-F1
#
_cell.length_a   1.000
_cell.length_b   1.000
_cell.length_c   1.000
_cell.angle_alpha   90.00
_cell.angle_beta   90.00
_cell.angle_gamma   90.00
#
_symmetry.space_group_name_H-M   'P 1'
#
loop_
_entity.id
_entity.type
_entity.pdbx_description
1 polymer ?
#
loop_
_entity_poly.entity_id
_entity_poly.type
_entity_poly.pdbx_seq_one_letter_code
_entity_poly.pdbx_strand_id
1 'polypeptide(L)'
;MGIKIVGKYPKETVESELRDQWVELCHYKVPLRKLTWVGGKIDLRLDPNMGILEFSLFNIPIFEFEDGFYMLPGHSEYFVKGPPRQMPQGSIKQSFTFNGLLKLNKILQYISQVRCETTDVAKLMEDRYSILTQDYIYFKECIEHYKERIRRSKENLELIRAQLKKESDCVSASSSQTSISINDDYGSEYSTFAQDKAKFNLLQARKLKQSIDIIDHLKIPDFIDLGRSKVEDNAFYIDFKFVDFENILASPDKELLNCKLGYYLLIMKIITQKILFIPLPHALSFMGSNSLVDGELPFYALTKANQQHNSKLKMATARFNINVNQLRQYMEHHR
;
A
#
# COMPACT_ATOMS: atom_id res chain seq x y z
N MET A 1 -13.23 5.73 -39.24
CA MET A 1 -12.46 4.63 -38.63
C MET A 1 -11.88 3.80 -39.77
N GLY A 2 -10.62 3.35 -39.66
CA GLY A 2 -9.98 2.48 -40.64
C GLY A 2 -9.41 1.27 -39.92
N ILE A 3 -9.65 0.08 -40.45
CA ILE A 3 -9.06 -1.17 -39.95
C ILE A 3 -7.99 -1.58 -40.93
N LYS A 4 -6.75 -1.68 -40.46
CA LYS A 4 -5.62 -2.19 -41.23
C LYS A 4 -5.27 -3.57 -40.73
N ILE A 5 -5.26 -4.53 -41.64
CA ILE A 5 -4.77 -5.88 -41.38
C ILE A 5 -3.31 -5.89 -41.78
N VAL A 6 -2.45 -6.08 -40.80
CA VAL A 6 -1.01 -6.15 -40.99
C VAL A 6 -0.54 -7.58 -40.76
N GLY A 7 0.28 -8.07 -41.68
CA GLY A 7 0.90 -9.39 -41.61
C GLY A 7 2.39 -9.25 -41.35
N LYS A 8 2.94 -10.18 -40.57
CA LYS A 8 4.38 -10.37 -40.45
C LYS A 8 4.78 -11.57 -41.31
N TYR A 9 5.87 -11.43 -42.07
CA TYR A 9 6.37 -12.54 -42.88
C TYR A 9 6.75 -13.76 -42.01
N PRO A 10 6.43 -14.98 -42.44
CA PRO A 10 6.91 -16.18 -41.77
C PRO A 10 8.44 -16.24 -41.84
N LYS A 11 9.08 -16.56 -40.71
CA LYS A 11 10.55 -16.57 -40.55
C LYS A 11 11.27 -17.50 -41.53
N GLU A 12 10.55 -18.43 -42.13
CA GLU A 12 11.07 -19.56 -42.92
C GLU A 12 11.14 -19.26 -44.44
N THR A 13 10.34 -18.31 -44.93
CA THR A 13 10.12 -18.12 -46.39
C THR A 13 10.78 -16.89 -46.99
N VAL A 14 11.40 -16.00 -46.20
CA VAL A 14 11.86 -14.69 -46.70
C VAL A 14 13.31 -14.35 -46.28
N GLU A 15 14.01 -13.64 -47.16
CA GLU A 15 15.36 -13.08 -46.98
C GLU A 15 15.50 -12.33 -45.64
N SER A 16 16.68 -12.42 -45.05
CA SER A 16 17.02 -11.95 -43.69
C SER A 16 16.58 -10.51 -43.38
N GLU A 17 16.57 -9.64 -44.40
CA GLU A 17 16.29 -8.20 -44.28
C GLU A 17 14.80 -7.86 -44.15
N LEU A 18 13.90 -8.76 -44.56
CA LEU A 18 12.45 -8.55 -44.56
C LEU A 18 11.73 -9.24 -43.40
N ARG A 19 12.45 -10.05 -42.60
CA ARG A 19 11.88 -10.88 -41.51
C ARG A 19 11.22 -10.09 -40.38
N ASP A 20 11.60 -8.83 -40.20
CA ASP A 20 11.05 -7.94 -39.17
C ASP A 20 10.15 -6.82 -39.70
N GLN A 21 9.87 -6.82 -41.00
CA GLN A 21 8.96 -5.84 -41.60
C GLN A 21 7.50 -6.31 -41.52
N TRP A 22 6.64 -5.43 -41.00
CA TRP A 22 5.18 -5.62 -41.03
C TRP A 22 4.64 -5.03 -42.33
N VAL A 23 3.87 -5.82 -43.08
CA VAL A 23 3.27 -5.38 -44.33
C VAL A 23 1.77 -5.25 -44.17
N GLU A 24 1.21 -4.17 -44.71
CA GLU A 24 -0.23 -3.95 -44.77
C GLU A 24 -0.84 -4.90 -45.81
N LEU A 25 -1.55 -5.92 -45.34
CA LEU A 25 -2.21 -6.92 -46.18
C LEU A 25 -3.51 -6.38 -46.77
N CYS A 26 -4.29 -5.67 -45.95
CA CYS A 26 -5.59 -5.10 -46.34
C CYS A 26 -5.91 -3.86 -45.53
N HIS A 27 -6.60 -2.89 -46.14
CA HIS A 27 -7.11 -1.70 -45.47
C HIS A 27 -8.58 -1.51 -45.75
N TYR A 28 -9.39 -1.59 -44.70
CA TYR A 28 -10.80 -1.32 -44.76
C TYR A 28 -11.08 0.09 -44.24
N LYS A 29 -11.59 0.96 -45.11
CA LYS A 29 -12.20 2.22 -44.69
C LYS A 29 -13.61 1.92 -44.23
N VAL A 30 -13.89 2.09 -42.93
CA VAL A 30 -15.15 1.68 -42.31
C VAL A 30 -16.02 2.90 -42.03
N PRO A 31 -16.99 3.22 -42.92
CA PRO A 31 -18.04 4.17 -42.62
C PRO A 31 -19.13 3.48 -41.78
N LEU A 32 -19.15 3.73 -40.47
CA LEU A 32 -20.12 3.15 -39.53
C LEU A 32 -21.59 3.36 -39.96
N ARG A 33 -21.89 4.45 -40.69
CA ARG A 33 -23.23 4.76 -41.22
C ARG A 33 -23.72 3.81 -42.31
N LYS A 34 -22.83 3.07 -42.97
CA LYS A 34 -23.17 2.20 -44.12
C LYS A 34 -23.08 0.72 -43.76
N LEU A 35 -22.95 0.38 -42.48
CA LEU A 35 -22.89 -1.01 -42.04
C LEU A 35 -24.24 -1.70 -42.26
N THR A 36 -24.17 -2.94 -42.74
CA THR A 36 -25.32 -3.81 -42.95
C THR A 36 -25.43 -4.81 -41.82
N TRP A 37 -26.62 -4.92 -41.22
CA TRP A 37 -26.90 -5.89 -40.17
C TRP A 37 -27.00 -7.30 -40.76
N VAL A 38 -26.42 -8.28 -40.08
CA VAL A 38 -26.30 -9.67 -40.56
C VAL A 38 -27.13 -10.63 -39.71
N GLY A 39 -27.24 -10.38 -38.40
CA GLY A 39 -27.97 -11.27 -37.50
C GLY A 39 -27.50 -11.17 -36.05
N GLY A 40 -28.20 -11.87 -35.16
CA GLY A 40 -27.75 -12.11 -33.77
C GLY A 40 -26.76 -13.28 -33.65
N LYS A 41 -26.56 -14.04 -34.72
CA LYS A 41 -25.54 -15.08 -34.86
C LYS A 41 -24.94 -14.98 -36.26
N ILE A 42 -23.65 -15.31 -36.37
CA ILE A 42 -22.93 -15.34 -37.64
C ILE A 42 -23.02 -16.78 -38.16
N ASP A 43 -23.98 -17.02 -39.05
CA ASP A 43 -24.08 -18.30 -39.76
C ASP A 43 -23.63 -18.09 -41.22
N LEU A 44 -22.63 -18.86 -41.65
CA LEU A 44 -22.11 -18.80 -43.01
C LEU A 44 -23.12 -19.43 -43.97
N ARG A 45 -23.39 -18.74 -45.08
CA ARG A 45 -24.13 -19.35 -46.17
C ARG A 45 -23.15 -20.18 -46.99
N LEU A 46 -23.00 -21.45 -46.63
CA LEU A 46 -22.26 -22.42 -47.44
C LEU A 46 -23.13 -22.77 -48.66
N ASP A 47 -22.97 -22.04 -49.77
CA ASP A 47 -23.49 -22.53 -51.05
C ASP A 47 -22.65 -23.77 -51.44
N PRO A 48 -23.28 -24.91 -51.78
CA PRO A 48 -22.56 -26.16 -52.08
C PRO A 48 -21.70 -26.09 -53.37
N ASN A 49 -21.78 -24.99 -54.13
CA ASN A 49 -20.95 -24.71 -55.31
C ASN A 49 -19.83 -23.70 -55.06
N MET A 50 -19.76 -23.05 -53.88
CA MET A 50 -18.62 -22.20 -53.51
C MET A 50 -17.54 -23.10 -52.91
N GLY A 51 -16.42 -23.22 -53.62
CA GLY A 51 -15.25 -23.88 -53.09
C GLY A 51 -14.77 -23.19 -51.81
N ILE A 52 -14.39 -23.99 -50.80
CA ILE A 52 -13.80 -23.54 -49.53
C ILE A 52 -12.63 -22.55 -49.73
N LEU A 53 -11.99 -22.59 -50.91
CA LEU A 53 -10.93 -21.69 -51.36
C LEU A 53 -11.35 -20.21 -51.50
N GLU A 54 -12.59 -19.92 -51.88
CA GLU A 54 -13.05 -18.52 -52.02
C GLU A 54 -13.27 -17.85 -50.67
N PHE A 55 -13.67 -18.62 -49.64
CA PHE A 55 -13.93 -18.08 -48.30
C PHE A 55 -12.64 -17.77 -47.53
N SER A 56 -11.59 -18.57 -47.72
CA SER A 56 -10.27 -18.36 -47.13
C SER A 56 -9.53 -17.10 -47.64
N LEU A 57 -10.04 -16.47 -48.70
CA LEU A 57 -9.42 -15.28 -49.32
C LEU A 57 -9.87 -13.96 -48.68
N PHE A 58 -10.85 -13.97 -47.77
CA PHE A 58 -11.48 -12.74 -47.29
C PHE A 58 -11.33 -12.55 -45.78
N ASN A 59 -10.30 -11.82 -45.37
CA ASN A 59 -10.16 -11.29 -44.00
C ASN A 59 -11.12 -10.10 -43.77
N ILE A 60 -12.43 -10.35 -43.79
CA ILE A 60 -13.44 -9.30 -43.64
C ILE A 60 -13.63 -8.96 -42.15
N PRO A 61 -13.57 -7.67 -41.76
CA PRO A 61 -13.88 -7.28 -40.39
C PRO A 61 -15.37 -7.41 -40.11
N ILE A 62 -15.71 -8.16 -39.07
CA ILE A 62 -17.06 -8.27 -38.53
C ILE A 62 -17.14 -7.43 -37.24
N PHE A 63 -18.20 -6.64 -37.12
CA PHE A 63 -18.41 -5.76 -35.96
C PHE A 63 -19.52 -6.32 -35.09
N GLU A 64 -19.20 -6.62 -33.83
CA GLU A 64 -20.17 -7.02 -32.82
C GLU A 64 -20.64 -5.80 -32.03
N PHE A 65 -21.95 -5.61 -31.97
CA PHE A 65 -22.62 -4.62 -31.13
C PHE A 65 -23.65 -5.33 -30.24
N GLU A 66 -24.14 -4.66 -29.20
CA GLU A 66 -25.13 -5.23 -28.25
C GLU A 66 -26.39 -5.78 -28.94
N ASP A 67 -26.70 -5.25 -30.12
CA ASP A 67 -27.90 -5.57 -30.87
C ASP A 67 -27.66 -6.52 -32.06
N GLY A 68 -26.43 -6.99 -32.25
CA GLY A 68 -26.06 -8.04 -33.22
C GLY A 68 -24.77 -7.75 -34.00
N PHE A 69 -24.54 -8.54 -35.06
CA PHE A 69 -23.37 -8.46 -35.91
C PHE A 69 -23.63 -7.61 -37.18
N TYR A 70 -22.64 -6.79 -37.52
CA TYR A 70 -22.68 -5.82 -38.61
C TYR A 70 -21.44 -5.96 -39.51
N MET A 71 -21.62 -5.75 -40.81
CA MET A 71 -20.55 -5.87 -41.83
C MET A 71 -20.63 -4.78 -42.90
N LEU A 72 -19.55 -4.62 -43.66
CA LEU A 72 -19.50 -3.70 -44.79
C LEU A 72 -20.44 -4.14 -45.94
N PRO A 73 -21.06 -3.18 -46.65
CA PRO A 73 -21.96 -3.47 -47.76
C PRO A 73 -21.17 -4.13 -48.90
N GLY A 74 -21.63 -5.29 -49.35
CA GLY A 74 -20.95 -6.15 -50.33
C GLY A 74 -20.43 -7.49 -49.77
N HIS A 75 -20.26 -7.59 -48.45
CA HIS A 75 -19.87 -8.84 -47.79
C HIS A 75 -21.03 -9.56 -47.08
N SER A 76 -22.19 -8.92 -46.95
CA SER A 76 -23.39 -9.51 -46.33
C SER A 76 -24.10 -10.56 -47.18
N GLU A 77 -23.65 -10.80 -48.41
CA GLU A 77 -24.18 -11.83 -49.31
C GLU A 77 -23.72 -13.24 -48.93
N TYR A 78 -22.54 -13.35 -48.30
CA TYR A 78 -21.92 -14.61 -47.89
C TYR A 78 -22.46 -15.19 -46.57
N PHE A 79 -23.40 -14.49 -45.92
CA PHE A 79 -23.89 -14.83 -44.59
C PHE A 79 -25.40 -14.99 -44.60
N VAL A 80 -25.90 -15.92 -43.79
CA VAL A 80 -27.34 -16.13 -43.61
C VAL A 80 -27.89 -14.92 -42.87
N LYS A 81 -28.65 -14.09 -43.59
CA LYS A 81 -29.34 -12.96 -42.97
C LYS A 81 -30.42 -13.51 -42.05
N GLY A 82 -30.35 -13.13 -40.77
CA GLY A 82 -31.46 -13.36 -39.83
C GLY A 82 -32.76 -12.73 -40.35
N PRO A 83 -33.94 -13.10 -39.79
CA PRO A 83 -35.20 -12.50 -40.19
C PRO A 83 -35.08 -10.97 -40.13
N PRO A 84 -35.52 -10.25 -41.18
CA PRO A 84 -35.38 -8.80 -41.23
C PRO A 84 -36.05 -8.24 -39.98
N ARG A 85 -35.26 -7.59 -39.11
CA ARG A 85 -35.87 -6.77 -38.06
C ARG A 85 -36.85 -5.85 -38.76
N GLN A 86 -38.07 -5.77 -38.24
CA GLN A 86 -38.93 -4.63 -38.50
C GLN A 86 -38.19 -3.42 -37.97
N MET A 87 -37.33 -2.82 -38.80
CA MET A 87 -36.82 -1.50 -38.51
C MET A 87 -38.06 -0.64 -38.40
N PRO A 88 -38.27 0.09 -37.29
CA PRO A 88 -39.30 1.10 -37.29
C PRO A 88 -38.99 2.02 -38.47
N GLN A 89 -39.84 1.98 -39.51
CA GLN A 89 -39.90 3.00 -40.55
C GLN A 89 -40.34 4.29 -39.84
N GLY A 90 -39.39 4.92 -39.17
CA GLY A 90 -39.67 5.87 -38.11
C GLY A 90 -38.54 6.85 -37.99
N SER A 91 -38.45 7.69 -39.03
CA SER A 91 -37.63 8.89 -39.19
C SER A 91 -36.14 8.73 -38.92
N ILE A 92 -35.34 9.48 -39.67
CA ILE A 92 -33.95 9.75 -39.29
C ILE A 92 -34.05 10.56 -37.98
N LYS A 93 -34.17 9.88 -36.83
CA LYS A 93 -34.07 10.52 -35.53
C LYS A 93 -32.70 11.18 -35.51
N GLN A 94 -32.70 12.51 -35.36
CA GLN A 94 -31.48 13.27 -35.18
C GLN A 94 -30.57 12.50 -34.23
N SER A 95 -29.41 12.10 -34.72
CA SER A 95 -28.42 11.25 -34.03
C SER A 95 -27.82 11.90 -32.77
N PHE A 96 -28.37 13.04 -32.34
CA PHE A 96 -27.99 13.83 -31.20
C PHE A 96 -29.25 14.25 -30.44
N THR A 97 -29.51 13.58 -29.32
CA THR A 97 -30.44 14.08 -28.30
C THR A 97 -29.62 14.76 -27.19
N PHE A 98 -30.14 15.84 -26.59
CA PHE A 98 -29.47 16.50 -25.46
C PHE A 98 -29.09 15.52 -24.34
N ASN A 99 -29.96 14.55 -24.06
CA ASN A 99 -29.70 13.49 -23.09
C ASN A 99 -28.52 12.59 -23.52
N GLY A 100 -28.40 12.27 -24.81
CA GLY A 100 -27.23 11.55 -25.35
C GLY A 100 -25.93 12.33 -25.17
N LEU A 101 -25.95 13.65 -25.43
CA LEU A 101 -24.80 14.53 -25.22
C LEU A 101 -24.45 14.64 -23.73
N LEU A 102 -25.44 14.73 -22.86
CA LEU A 102 -25.24 14.78 -21.41
C LEU A 102 -24.62 13.48 -20.89
N LYS A 103 -25.11 12.32 -21.36
CA LYS A 103 -24.52 11.01 -21.04
C LYS A 103 -23.08 10.91 -21.53
N LEU A 104 -22.80 11.35 -22.75
CA LEU A 104 -21.45 11.38 -23.30
C LEU A 104 -20.53 12.29 -22.48
N ASN A 105 -21.01 13.46 -22.07
CA ASN A 105 -20.26 14.36 -21.20
C ASN A 105 -19.95 13.69 -19.85
N LYS A 106 -20.93 13.04 -19.23
CA LYS A 106 -20.71 12.28 -17.98
C LYS A 106 -19.70 11.15 -18.15
N ILE A 107 -19.74 10.44 -19.28
CA ILE A 107 -18.76 9.39 -19.60
C ILE A 107 -17.36 10.00 -19.76
N LEU A 108 -17.23 11.14 -20.44
CA LEU A 108 -15.94 11.84 -20.56
C LEU A 108 -15.41 12.34 -19.22
N GLN A 109 -16.29 12.86 -18.35
CA GLN A 109 -15.94 13.25 -16.98
C GLN A 109 -15.44 12.05 -16.18
N TYR A 110 -16.14 10.92 -16.28
CA TYR A 110 -15.73 9.67 -15.63
C TYR A 110 -14.36 9.18 -16.15
N ILE A 111 -14.13 9.18 -17.46
CA ILE A 111 -12.82 8.84 -18.05
C ILE A 111 -11.72 9.78 -17.54
N SER A 112 -12.00 11.07 -17.43
CA SER A 112 -11.06 12.04 -16.87
C SER A 112 -10.74 11.73 -15.41
N GLN A 113 -11.74 11.38 -14.61
CA GLN A 113 -11.55 11.01 -13.22
C GLN A 113 -10.69 9.75 -13.09
N VAL A 114 -11.00 8.70 -13.85
CA VAL A 114 -10.19 7.46 -13.88
C VAL A 114 -8.74 7.75 -14.26
N ARG A 115 -8.50 8.68 -15.19
CA ARG A 115 -7.15 9.09 -15.58
C ARG A 115 -6.41 9.81 -14.43
N CYS A 116 -7.09 10.68 -13.69
CA CYS A 116 -6.52 11.31 -12.50
C CYS A 116 -6.16 10.26 -11.45
N GLU A 117 -7.09 9.36 -11.11
CA GLU A 117 -6.87 8.28 -10.16
C GLU A 117 -5.70 7.37 -10.58
N THR A 118 -5.59 7.04 -11.87
CA THR A 118 -4.47 6.25 -12.42
C THR A 118 -3.13 6.99 -12.26
N THR A 119 -3.14 8.31 -12.43
CA THR A 119 -1.94 9.14 -12.26
C THR A 119 -1.52 9.23 -10.80
N ASP A 120 -2.49 9.34 -9.88
CA ASP A 120 -2.22 9.37 -8.44
C ASP A 120 -1.68 8.02 -7.94
N VAL A 121 -2.21 6.91 -8.46
CA VAL A 121 -1.67 5.57 -8.20
C VAL A 121 -0.23 5.45 -8.72
N ALA A 122 0.06 5.96 -9.92
CA ALA A 122 1.42 5.94 -10.47
C ALA A 122 2.41 6.73 -9.57
N LYS A 123 2.01 7.89 -9.07
CA LYS A 123 2.83 8.68 -8.12
C LYS A 123 3.05 7.94 -6.79
N LEU A 124 2.01 7.33 -6.23
CA LEU A 124 2.14 6.51 -5.01
C LEU A 124 3.11 5.33 -5.20
N MET A 125 3.15 4.74 -6.40
CA MET A 125 4.15 3.72 -6.72
C MET A 125 5.56 4.32 -6.76
N GLU A 126 5.75 5.46 -7.43
CA GLU A 126 7.04 6.14 -7.53
C GLU A 126 7.60 6.55 -6.14
N ASP A 127 6.76 7.09 -5.27
CA ASP A 127 7.15 7.44 -3.89
C ASP A 127 7.61 6.20 -3.09
N ARG A 128 6.91 5.07 -3.24
CA ARG A 128 7.29 3.81 -2.57
C ARG A 128 8.61 3.25 -3.11
N TYR A 129 8.84 3.31 -4.42
CA TYR A 129 10.11 2.89 -5.02
C TYR A 129 11.28 3.79 -4.58
N SER A 130 11.03 5.09 -4.40
CA SER A 130 12.04 6.05 -3.94
C SER A 130 12.53 5.71 -2.53
N ILE A 131 11.61 5.38 -1.62
CA ILE A 131 11.93 4.97 -0.24
C ILE A 131 12.77 3.69 -0.22
N LEU A 132 12.38 2.67 -1.00
CA LEU A 132 13.12 1.41 -1.12
C LEU A 132 14.56 1.61 -1.61
N THR A 133 14.76 2.59 -2.50
CA THR A 133 16.09 2.92 -3.04
C THR A 133 16.96 3.59 -1.99
N GLN A 134 16.38 4.46 -1.15
CA GLN A 134 17.07 5.11 -0.05
C GLN A 134 17.48 4.13 1.06
N ASP A 135 16.59 3.20 1.41
CA ASP A 135 16.89 2.13 2.36
C ASP A 135 18.03 1.24 1.84
N TYR A 136 18.01 0.88 0.55
CA TYR A 136 19.09 0.11 -0.07
C TYR A 136 20.44 0.83 -0.02
N ILE A 137 20.47 2.14 -0.28
CA ILE A 137 21.69 2.96 -0.17
C ILE A 137 22.20 2.96 1.28
N TYR A 138 21.31 3.17 2.26
CA TYR A 138 21.65 3.14 3.68
C TYR A 138 22.21 1.79 4.13
N PHE A 139 21.58 0.68 3.71
CA PHE A 139 22.09 -0.66 4.03
C PHE A 139 23.46 -0.93 3.40
N LYS A 140 23.69 -0.45 2.17
CA LYS A 140 24.99 -0.57 1.51
C LYS A 140 26.09 0.19 2.25
N GLU A 141 25.82 1.42 2.70
CA GLU A 141 26.74 2.21 3.51
C GLU A 141 27.04 1.52 4.86
N CYS A 142 26.02 0.99 5.53
CA CYS A 142 26.20 0.23 6.77
C CYS A 142 27.11 -0.99 6.56
N ILE A 143 26.90 -1.76 5.48
CA ILE A 143 27.72 -2.93 5.15
C ILE A 143 29.19 -2.52 4.92
N GLU A 144 29.44 -1.44 4.19
CA GLU A 144 30.80 -0.95 3.96
C GLU A 144 31.46 -0.48 5.26
N HIS A 145 30.71 0.20 6.13
CA HIS A 145 31.22 0.59 7.45
C HIS A 145 31.58 -0.63 8.32
N TYR A 146 30.78 -1.70 8.29
CA TYR A 146 31.10 -2.94 9.00
C TYR A 146 32.33 -3.66 8.42
N LYS A 147 32.48 -3.69 7.09
CA LYS A 147 33.69 -4.23 6.44
C LYS A 147 34.94 -3.48 6.87
N GLU A 148 34.88 -2.15 6.92
CA GLU A 148 36.01 -1.33 7.35
C GLU A 148 36.35 -1.55 8.83
N ARG A 149 35.34 -1.70 9.69
CA ARG A 149 35.55 -2.07 11.11
C ARG A 149 36.20 -3.44 11.26
N ILE A 150 35.79 -4.43 10.46
CA ILE A 150 36.42 -5.76 10.42
C ILE A 150 37.87 -5.65 9.93
N ARG A 151 38.16 -4.84 8.91
CA ARG A 151 39.52 -4.59 8.41
C ARG A 151 40.42 -4.02 9.51
N ARG A 152 39.98 -2.97 10.20
CA ARG A 152 40.72 -2.38 11.34
C ARG A 152 40.92 -3.37 12.48
N SER A 153 39.91 -4.19 12.78
CA SER A 153 40.03 -5.22 13.81
C SER A 153 41.05 -6.30 13.42
N LYS A 154 41.12 -6.67 12.13
CA LYS A 154 42.12 -7.60 11.61
C LYS A 154 43.53 -7.01 11.68
N GLU A 155 43.70 -5.75 11.33
CA GLU A 155 44.99 -5.02 11.45
C GLU A 155 45.45 -4.93 12.91
N ASN A 156 44.53 -4.63 13.83
CA ASN A 156 44.83 -4.65 15.26
C ASN A 156 45.22 -6.04 15.75
N LEU A 157 44.54 -7.10 15.29
CA LEU A 157 44.92 -8.48 15.62
C LEU A 157 46.29 -8.87 15.05
N GLU A 158 46.66 -8.38 13.86
CA GLU A 158 47.99 -8.58 13.28
C GLU A 158 49.07 -7.82 14.06
N LEU A 159 48.79 -6.60 14.50
CA LEU A 159 49.65 -5.82 15.40
C LEU A 159 49.86 -6.54 16.74
N ILE A 160 48.78 -7.02 17.36
CA ILE A 160 48.83 -7.78 18.62
C ILE A 160 49.62 -9.09 18.42
N ARG A 161 49.41 -9.81 17.32
CA ARG A 161 50.22 -11.00 16.99
C ARG A 161 51.70 -10.68 16.80
N ALA A 162 52.02 -9.54 16.19
CA ALA A 162 53.40 -9.09 16.01
C ALA A 162 54.05 -8.69 17.36
N GLN A 163 53.29 -8.05 18.25
CA GLN A 163 53.72 -7.73 19.61
C GLN A 163 53.93 -8.99 20.45
N LEU A 164 53.01 -9.96 20.38
CA LEU A 164 53.13 -11.23 21.11
C LEU A 164 54.36 -12.04 20.66
N LYS A 165 54.69 -12.01 19.35
CA LYS A 165 55.94 -12.60 18.84
C LYS A 165 57.18 -11.88 19.38
N LYS A 166 57.15 -10.55 19.43
CA LYS A 166 58.24 -9.75 20.02
C LYS A 166 58.41 -10.00 21.51
N GLU A 167 57.33 -10.19 22.26
CA GLU A 167 57.38 -10.53 23.69
C GLU A 167 57.82 -11.99 23.93
N SER A 168 57.48 -12.93 23.05
CA SER A 168 57.98 -14.32 23.16
C SER A 168 59.49 -14.42 22.94
N ASP A 169 60.06 -13.53 22.13
CA ASP A 169 61.51 -13.41 21.90
C ASP A 169 62.22 -12.57 22.98
N CYS A 170 61.46 -11.93 23.88
CA CYS A 170 61.96 -10.98 24.87
C CYS A 170 61.51 -11.35 26.29
N VAL A 171 61.60 -12.64 26.66
CA VAL A 171 61.45 -13.08 28.06
C VAL A 171 62.77 -12.83 28.80
N SER A 172 63.06 -11.55 29.03
CA SER A 172 63.98 -11.07 30.05
C SER A 172 63.71 -9.58 30.27
N ALA A 173 63.32 -9.28 31.51
CA ALA A 173 63.20 -7.96 32.14
C ALA A 173 61.77 -7.37 32.29
N SER A 174 61.39 -7.32 33.57
CA SER A 174 60.71 -6.23 34.27
C SER A 174 59.23 -5.93 33.98
N SER A 175 58.41 -6.41 34.92
CA SER A 175 57.38 -5.64 35.65
C SER A 175 57.09 -4.21 35.17
N SER A 176 55.86 -3.97 34.72
CA SER A 176 55.23 -2.65 34.91
C SER A 176 53.71 -2.76 34.84
N GLN A 177 53.07 -2.12 35.81
CA GLN A 177 51.65 -2.02 36.05
C GLN A 177 50.93 -1.35 34.88
N THR A 178 50.41 -2.12 33.92
CA THR A 178 49.62 -1.59 32.78
C THR A 178 48.16 -2.08 32.75
N SER A 179 47.74 -2.94 33.70
CA SER A 179 46.39 -3.52 33.69
C SER A 179 45.28 -2.63 34.26
N ILE A 180 45.58 -1.42 34.72
CA ILE A 180 44.57 -0.51 35.33
C ILE A 180 43.93 0.42 34.28
N SER A 181 44.65 0.78 33.21
CA SER A 181 44.20 1.79 32.23
C SER A 181 43.02 1.34 31.34
N ILE A 182 42.86 0.04 31.06
CA ILE A 182 41.79 -0.46 30.16
C ILE A 182 40.42 -0.45 30.86
N ASN A 183 40.40 -0.54 32.20
CA ASN A 183 39.17 -0.60 32.99
C ASN A 183 38.57 0.80 33.23
N ASP A 184 39.40 1.84 33.23
CA ASP A 184 38.97 3.25 33.35
C ASP A 184 38.23 3.72 32.09
N ASP A 185 38.65 3.29 30.90
CA ASP A 185 37.94 3.60 29.64
C ASP A 185 36.54 2.97 29.64
N TYR A 186 36.42 1.71 30.06
CA TYR A 186 35.13 1.02 30.18
C TYR A 186 34.20 1.67 31.23
N GLY A 187 34.75 2.09 32.38
CA GLY A 187 33.99 2.83 33.40
C GLY A 187 33.54 4.21 32.93
N SER A 188 34.36 4.89 32.12
CA SER A 188 34.03 6.19 31.54
C SER A 188 32.93 6.09 30.49
N GLU A 189 32.95 5.06 29.61
CA GLU A 189 31.91 4.80 28.62
C GLU A 189 30.58 4.39 29.26
N TYR A 190 30.60 3.57 30.32
CA TYR A 190 29.38 3.25 31.06
C TYR A 190 28.81 4.46 31.80
N SER A 191 29.67 5.34 32.32
CA SER A 191 29.25 6.59 32.97
C SER A 191 28.61 7.55 31.96
N THR A 192 29.22 7.73 30.77
CA THR A 192 28.62 8.57 29.72
C THR A 192 27.30 7.96 29.22
N PHE A 193 27.24 6.65 29.01
CA PHE A 193 26.00 5.95 28.65
C PHE A 193 24.91 6.11 29.72
N ALA A 194 25.25 5.97 31.01
CA ALA A 194 24.30 6.15 32.10
C ALA A 194 23.79 7.59 32.17
N GLN A 195 24.67 8.59 31.97
CA GLN A 195 24.30 9.99 31.90
C GLN A 195 23.39 10.28 30.70
N ASP A 196 23.70 9.74 29.53
CA ASP A 196 22.89 9.93 28.33
C ASP A 196 21.55 9.21 28.43
N LYS A 197 21.49 8.03 29.05
CA LYS A 197 20.25 7.34 29.42
C LYS A 197 19.40 8.17 30.39
N ALA A 198 20.02 8.78 31.40
CA ALA A 198 19.31 9.66 32.34
C ALA A 198 18.76 10.92 31.65
N LYS A 199 19.56 11.56 30.78
CA LYS A 199 19.10 12.70 29.96
C LYS A 199 17.95 12.30 29.03
N PHE A 200 18.05 11.14 28.40
CA PHE A 200 17.01 10.61 27.53
C PHE A 200 15.71 10.36 28.29
N ASN A 201 15.78 9.71 29.45
CA ASN A 201 14.62 9.50 30.32
C ASN A 201 13.98 10.84 30.77
N LEU A 202 14.79 11.85 31.08
CA LEU A 202 14.30 13.19 31.41
C LEU A 202 13.56 13.85 30.24
N LEU A 203 14.07 13.69 29.01
CA LEU A 203 13.42 14.17 27.80
C LEU A 203 12.10 13.44 27.54
N GLN A 204 12.07 12.11 27.74
CA GLN A 204 10.85 11.31 27.65
C GLN A 204 9.80 11.80 28.65
N ALA A 205 10.18 11.98 29.92
CA ALA A 205 9.28 12.49 30.96
C ALA A 205 8.74 13.88 30.62
N ARG A 206 9.59 14.78 30.09
CA ARG A 206 9.16 16.12 29.65
C ARG A 206 8.18 16.04 28.46
N LYS A 207 8.43 15.17 27.49
CA LYS A 207 7.55 14.96 26.34
C LYS A 207 6.23 14.31 26.73
N LEU A 208 6.26 13.40 27.69
CA LEU A 208 5.07 12.79 28.26
C LEU A 208 4.23 13.84 29.00
N LYS A 209 4.86 14.73 29.78
CA LYS A 209 4.20 15.88 30.43
C LYS A 209 3.55 16.82 29.41
N GLN A 210 4.23 17.18 28.32
CA GLN A 210 3.63 17.97 27.23
C GLN A 210 2.43 17.26 26.58
N SER A 211 2.47 15.93 26.53
CA SER A 211 1.39 15.13 25.95
C SER A 211 0.18 15.06 26.89
N ILE A 212 0.39 15.05 28.21
CA ILE A 212 -0.67 15.13 29.21
C ILE A 212 -1.51 16.39 28.99
N ASP A 213 -0.88 17.54 28.76
CA ASP A 213 -1.59 18.79 28.50
C ASP A 213 -2.51 18.64 27.27
N ILE A 214 -2.02 18.04 26.18
CA ILE A 214 -2.81 17.80 24.96
C ILE A 214 -3.98 16.83 25.23
N ILE A 215 -3.73 15.75 25.98
CA ILE A 215 -4.75 14.75 26.33
C ILE A 215 -5.84 15.39 27.19
N ASP A 216 -5.48 16.27 28.12
CA ASP A 216 -6.42 17.01 28.98
C ASP A 216 -7.36 17.90 28.16
N HIS A 217 -6.83 18.56 27.11
CA HIS A 217 -7.64 19.38 26.20
C HIS A 217 -8.59 18.55 25.32
N LEU A 218 -8.21 17.31 24.98
CA LEU A 218 -9.01 16.41 24.15
C LEU A 218 -10.25 15.84 24.87
N LYS A 219 -10.35 16.01 26.20
CA LYS A 219 -11.48 15.56 27.03
C LYS A 219 -11.91 14.13 26.71
N ILE A 220 -10.97 13.18 26.80
CA ILE A 220 -11.23 11.73 26.68
C ILE A 220 -11.10 11.04 28.06
N PRO A 221 -11.81 11.50 29.11
CA PRO A 221 -11.64 10.98 30.48
C PRO A 221 -12.17 9.55 30.65
N ASP A 222 -13.01 9.09 29.71
CA ASP A 222 -13.61 7.76 29.73
C ASP A 222 -12.55 6.66 29.57
N PHE A 223 -11.43 6.97 28.91
CA PHE A 223 -10.40 6.00 28.56
C PHE A 223 -9.02 6.28 29.21
N ILE A 224 -8.73 7.52 29.58
CA ILE A 224 -7.47 7.90 30.23
C ILE A 224 -7.77 8.68 31.50
N ASP A 225 -7.21 8.24 32.62
CA ASP A 225 -7.25 8.98 33.88
C ASP A 225 -5.89 9.68 34.13
N LEU A 226 -5.96 11.01 34.21
CA LEU A 226 -4.81 11.90 34.46
C LEU A 226 -4.75 12.37 35.92
N GLY A 227 -5.70 11.97 36.77
CA GLY A 227 -5.88 12.51 38.12
C GLY A 227 -4.64 12.35 39.00
N ARG A 228 -3.96 11.19 38.95
CA ARG A 228 -2.76 10.93 39.75
C ARG A 228 -1.52 11.65 39.21
N SER A 229 -1.38 11.74 37.89
CA SER A 229 -0.25 12.44 37.27
C SER A 229 -0.20 13.94 37.61
N LYS A 230 -1.36 14.58 37.78
CA LYS A 230 -1.43 15.99 38.21
C LYS A 230 -1.13 16.19 39.70
N VAL A 231 -1.42 15.20 40.54
CA VAL A 231 -1.21 15.27 42.00
C VAL A 231 0.24 15.00 42.38
N GLU A 232 0.90 14.07 41.69
CA GLU A 232 2.25 13.61 42.04
C GLU A 232 3.36 14.26 41.19
N ASP A 233 3.01 15.18 40.28
CA ASP A 233 3.89 15.83 39.28
C ASP A 233 4.84 14.87 38.54
N ASN A 234 4.40 13.61 38.39
CA ASN A 234 5.15 12.59 37.67
C ASN A 234 4.34 12.12 36.45
N ALA A 235 4.94 12.29 35.28
CA ALA A 235 4.33 12.05 33.98
C ALA A 235 4.02 10.56 33.74
N PHE A 236 4.62 9.64 34.50
CA PHE A 236 4.39 8.19 34.39
C PHE A 236 3.14 7.70 35.15
N TYR A 237 2.44 8.57 35.90
CA TYR A 237 1.17 8.27 36.58
C TYR A 237 -0.08 8.49 35.71
N ILE A 238 0.04 8.22 34.41
CA ILE A 238 -1.13 8.15 33.53
C ILE A 238 -1.74 6.76 33.67
N ASP A 239 -3.04 6.67 33.94
CA ASP A 239 -3.75 5.38 33.97
C ASP A 239 -4.58 5.20 32.70
N PHE A 240 -4.17 4.20 31.91
CA PHE A 240 -4.85 3.80 30.68
C PHE A 240 -5.90 2.76 31.02
N LYS A 241 -7.17 3.04 30.74
CA LYS A 241 -8.28 2.13 31.01
C LYS A 241 -8.46 1.14 29.86
N PHE A 242 -8.86 -0.07 30.20
CA PHE A 242 -9.29 -1.03 29.21
C PHE A 242 -10.59 -0.58 28.55
N VAL A 243 -10.68 -0.88 27.26
CA VAL A 243 -11.90 -0.64 26.49
C VAL A 243 -12.80 -1.85 26.65
N ASP A 244 -14.01 -1.62 27.13
CA ASP A 244 -15.03 -2.67 27.26
C ASP A 244 -15.88 -2.75 26.00
N PHE A 245 -15.96 -3.95 25.43
CA PHE A 245 -16.73 -4.24 24.23
C PHE A 245 -18.24 -4.02 24.45
N GLU A 246 -18.76 -4.36 25.62
CA GLU A 246 -20.19 -4.20 25.91
C GLU A 246 -20.58 -2.72 25.98
N ASN A 247 -19.73 -1.89 26.58
CA ASN A 247 -19.90 -0.43 26.60
C ASN A 247 -19.85 0.18 25.20
N ILE A 248 -19.01 -0.35 24.30
CA ILE A 248 -18.97 0.07 22.90
C ILE A 248 -20.31 -0.22 22.21
N LEU A 249 -20.89 -1.40 22.45
CA LEU A 249 -22.17 -1.79 21.86
C LEU A 249 -23.36 -1.05 22.47
N ALA A 250 -23.31 -0.72 23.75
CA ALA A 250 -24.38 -0.01 24.45
C ALA A 250 -24.44 1.50 24.13
N SER A 251 -23.36 2.11 23.63
CA SER A 251 -23.33 3.56 23.35
C SER A 251 -24.42 3.98 22.34
N PRO A 252 -25.27 4.97 22.66
CA PRO A 252 -26.32 5.45 21.75
C PRO A 252 -25.75 6.25 20.58
N ASP A 253 -24.63 6.96 20.78
CA ASP A 253 -23.92 7.71 19.74
C ASP A 253 -22.66 6.95 19.33
N LYS A 254 -22.73 6.28 18.17
CA LYS A 254 -21.61 5.52 17.63
C LYS A 254 -20.55 6.42 17.01
N GLU A 255 -20.94 7.54 16.41
CA GLU A 255 -20.00 8.42 15.71
C GLU A 255 -19.07 9.11 16.71
N LEU A 256 -19.63 9.67 17.78
CA LEU A 256 -18.83 10.29 18.83
C LEU A 256 -17.94 9.27 19.53
N LEU A 257 -18.46 8.07 19.83
CA LEU A 257 -17.68 6.99 20.42
C LEU A 257 -16.51 6.60 19.51
N ASN A 258 -16.76 6.40 18.22
CA ASN A 258 -15.74 6.02 17.25
C ASN A 258 -14.64 7.07 17.13
N CYS A 259 -15.00 8.35 17.17
CA CYS A 259 -14.03 9.45 17.25
C CYS A 259 -13.17 9.35 18.52
N LYS A 260 -13.78 9.13 19.69
CA LYS A 260 -13.04 8.97 20.96
C LYS A 260 -12.11 7.76 20.94
N LEU A 261 -12.56 6.62 20.41
CA LEU A 261 -11.75 5.41 20.24
C LEU A 261 -10.57 5.65 19.29
N GLY A 262 -10.81 6.35 18.19
CA GLY A 262 -9.77 6.76 17.23
C GLY A 262 -8.70 7.63 17.89
N TYR A 263 -9.11 8.67 18.64
CA TYR A 263 -8.17 9.51 19.39
C TYR A 263 -7.44 8.74 20.49
N TYR A 264 -8.11 7.82 21.18
CA TYR A 264 -7.47 6.99 22.18
C TYR A 264 -6.36 6.11 21.57
N LEU A 265 -6.64 5.50 20.43
CA LEU A 265 -5.66 4.75 19.65
C LEU A 265 -4.51 5.63 19.15
N LEU A 266 -4.80 6.87 18.72
CA LEU A 266 -3.77 7.82 18.30
C LEU A 266 -2.83 8.17 19.45
N ILE A 267 -3.39 8.49 20.63
CA ILE A 267 -2.61 8.81 21.83
C ILE A 267 -1.71 7.63 22.20
N MET A 268 -2.27 6.41 22.25
CA MET A 268 -1.49 5.19 22.49
C MET A 268 -0.34 5.05 21.51
N LYS A 269 -0.60 5.25 20.21
CA LYS A 269 0.41 5.16 19.15
C LYS A 269 1.51 6.22 19.30
N ILE A 270 1.16 7.47 19.60
CA ILE A 270 2.13 8.56 19.80
C ILE A 270 3.02 8.26 21.02
N ILE A 271 2.42 7.91 22.15
CA ILE A 271 3.16 7.65 23.38
C ILE A 271 4.12 6.47 23.18
N THR A 272 3.64 5.37 22.61
CA THR A 272 4.45 4.16 22.45
C THR A 272 5.52 4.29 21.38
N GLN A 273 5.21 4.87 20.21
CA GLN A 273 6.16 4.91 19.08
C GLN A 273 7.05 6.15 19.04
N LYS A 274 6.58 7.30 19.55
CA LYS A 274 7.29 8.59 19.42
C LYS A 274 7.91 9.09 20.72
N ILE A 275 7.37 8.68 21.87
CA ILE A 275 7.85 9.15 23.18
C ILE A 275 8.66 8.06 23.87
N LEU A 276 8.06 6.90 24.09
CA LEU A 276 8.66 5.83 24.90
C LEU A 276 9.41 4.78 24.09
N PHE A 277 9.20 4.72 22.77
CA PHE A 277 9.80 3.75 21.86
C PHE A 277 9.58 2.29 22.28
N ILE A 278 8.36 1.98 22.72
CA ILE A 278 7.94 0.64 23.15
C ILE A 278 7.36 -0.11 21.94
N PRO A 279 7.89 -1.30 21.59
CA PRO A 279 7.31 -2.14 20.55
C PRO A 279 5.99 -2.74 21.05
N LEU A 280 4.87 -2.42 20.38
CA LEU A 280 3.57 -2.98 20.72
C LEU A 280 3.33 -4.35 20.05
N PRO A 281 2.60 -5.29 20.68
CA PRO A 281 2.32 -6.61 20.13
C PRO A 281 1.41 -6.56 18.91
N HIS A 282 0.48 -5.60 18.89
CA HIS A 282 -0.47 -5.39 17.81
C HIS A 282 -0.29 -4.01 17.18
N ALA A 283 -0.31 -3.96 15.84
CA ALA A 283 -0.09 -2.73 15.10
C ALA A 283 -1.32 -1.80 15.20
N LEU A 284 -1.08 -0.51 15.44
CA LEU A 284 -2.14 0.50 15.56
C LEU A 284 -2.18 1.39 14.31
N SER A 285 -3.32 1.43 13.63
CA SER A 285 -3.55 2.23 12.43
C SER A 285 -4.64 3.26 12.67
N PHE A 286 -4.24 4.52 12.80
CA PHE A 286 -5.16 5.64 12.99
C PHE A 286 -5.77 6.07 11.65
N MET A 287 -7.10 6.06 11.57
CA MET A 287 -7.88 6.49 10.41
C MET A 287 -9.10 7.34 10.86
N GLY A 288 -8.90 8.18 11.88
CA GLY A 288 -9.99 8.94 12.49
C GLY A 288 -11.00 8.02 13.18
N SER A 289 -12.30 8.22 12.91
CA SER A 289 -13.39 7.40 13.45
C SER A 289 -13.38 5.95 12.96
N ASN A 290 -12.65 5.62 11.88
CA ASN A 290 -12.60 4.28 11.29
C ASN A 290 -11.26 3.58 11.55
N SER A 291 -10.66 3.83 12.72
CA SER A 291 -9.33 3.29 13.06
C SER A 291 -9.29 1.77 13.12
N LEU A 292 -8.11 1.18 12.90
CA LEU A 292 -7.90 -0.26 12.74
C LEU A 292 -6.79 -0.79 13.66
N VAL A 293 -6.94 -2.03 14.11
CA VAL A 293 -5.93 -2.83 14.81
C VAL A 293 -5.41 -3.91 13.86
N ASP A 294 -4.10 -4.12 13.83
CA ASP A 294 -3.38 -5.02 12.90
C ASP A 294 -3.68 -4.74 11.41
N GLY A 295 -4.10 -3.51 11.09
CA GLY A 295 -4.41 -3.09 9.71
C GLY A 295 -5.72 -3.67 9.15
N GLU A 296 -6.36 -4.62 9.83
CA GLU A 296 -7.53 -5.34 9.30
C GLU A 296 -8.73 -5.34 10.24
N LEU A 297 -8.52 -5.24 11.56
CA LEU A 297 -9.58 -5.36 12.55
C LEU A 297 -10.19 -3.98 12.84
N PRO A 298 -11.50 -3.79 12.62
CA PRO A 298 -12.16 -2.52 12.85
C PRO A 298 -12.19 -2.20 14.34
N PHE A 299 -11.64 -1.04 14.71
CA PHE A 299 -11.72 -0.49 16.06
C PHE A 299 -12.77 0.61 16.14
N TYR A 300 -13.95 0.30 15.60
CA TYR A 300 -15.11 1.19 15.55
C TYR A 300 -16.41 0.37 15.44
N ALA A 301 -17.50 0.93 15.97
CA ALA A 301 -18.82 0.33 15.94
C ALA A 301 -19.68 0.90 14.81
N LEU A 302 -20.51 0.06 14.18
CA LEU A 302 -21.49 0.48 13.18
C LEU A 302 -22.88 0.56 13.81
N THR A 303 -23.70 1.53 13.40
CA THR A 303 -25.10 1.68 13.84
C THR A 303 -25.94 0.45 13.48
N LYS A 304 -25.63 -0.21 12.36
CA LYS A 304 -26.22 -1.48 11.94
C LYS A 304 -25.11 -2.48 11.62
N ALA A 305 -24.49 -3.03 12.66
CA ALA A 305 -23.42 -4.01 12.51
C ALA A 305 -23.98 -5.41 12.21
N ASN A 306 -23.33 -6.15 11.32
CA ASN A 306 -23.54 -7.59 11.19
C ASN A 306 -22.77 -8.35 12.29
N GLN A 307 -23.14 -9.60 12.56
CA GLN A 307 -22.46 -10.42 13.58
C GLN A 307 -20.95 -10.56 13.31
N GLN A 308 -20.55 -10.61 12.04
CA GLN A 308 -19.16 -10.68 11.63
C GLN A 308 -18.37 -9.43 12.06
N HIS A 309 -18.92 -8.23 11.87
CA HIS A 309 -18.31 -6.98 12.31
C HIS A 309 -18.16 -6.93 13.83
N ASN A 310 -19.20 -7.33 14.57
CA ASN A 310 -19.14 -7.37 16.03
C ASN A 310 -18.08 -8.36 16.54
N SER A 311 -17.94 -9.53 15.90
CA SER A 311 -16.88 -10.48 16.24
C SER A 311 -15.48 -9.89 15.97
N LYS A 312 -15.30 -9.20 14.84
CA LYS A 312 -14.03 -8.56 14.50
C LYS A 312 -13.72 -7.39 15.43
N LEU A 313 -14.71 -6.58 15.79
CA LEU A 313 -14.60 -5.49 16.77
C LEU A 313 -14.22 -6.03 18.15
N LYS A 314 -14.87 -7.10 18.63
CA LYS A 314 -14.52 -7.76 19.90
C LYS A 314 -13.05 -8.21 19.91
N MET A 315 -12.59 -8.79 18.81
CA MET A 315 -11.18 -9.18 18.65
C MET A 315 -10.24 -7.98 18.61
N ALA A 316 -10.63 -6.90 17.91
CA ALA A 316 -9.89 -5.64 17.89
C ALA A 316 -9.74 -5.05 19.30
N THR A 317 -10.81 -5.03 20.08
CA THR A 317 -10.84 -4.55 21.46
C THR A 317 -9.94 -5.39 22.36
N ALA A 318 -9.98 -6.72 22.25
CA ALA A 318 -9.11 -7.60 23.02
C ALA A 318 -7.62 -7.35 22.72
N ARG A 319 -7.26 -7.27 21.43
CA ARG A 319 -5.88 -7.00 20.99
C ARG A 319 -5.40 -5.59 21.38
N PHE A 320 -6.28 -4.61 21.28
CA PHE A 320 -6.00 -3.26 21.75
C PHE A 320 -5.74 -3.24 23.27
N ASN A 321 -6.53 -3.97 24.06
CA ASN A 321 -6.33 -4.07 25.50
C ASN A 321 -5.00 -4.76 25.87
N ILE A 322 -4.51 -5.70 25.06
CA ILE A 322 -3.15 -6.25 25.23
C ILE A 322 -2.10 -5.14 25.09
N ASN A 323 -2.23 -4.26 24.09
CA ASN A 323 -1.35 -3.10 23.93
C ASN A 323 -1.42 -2.15 25.13
N VAL A 324 -2.63 -1.90 25.65
CA VAL A 324 -2.85 -1.09 26.86
C VAL A 324 -2.13 -1.71 28.06
N ASN A 325 -2.25 -3.01 28.26
CA ASN A 325 -1.60 -3.72 29.36
C ASN A 325 -0.07 -3.62 29.28
N GLN A 326 0.51 -3.80 28.09
CA GLN A 326 1.96 -3.64 27.92
C GLN A 326 2.43 -2.21 28.21
N LEU A 327 1.68 -1.20 27.76
CA LEU A 327 2.02 0.18 28.08
C LEU A 327 1.96 0.42 29.60
N ARG A 328 0.93 -0.08 30.28
CA ARG A 328 0.81 0.03 31.74
C ARG A 328 1.98 -0.62 32.46
N GLN A 329 2.35 -1.84 32.09
CA GLN A 329 3.50 -2.54 32.68
C GLN A 329 4.80 -1.75 32.51
N TYR A 330 5.00 -1.15 31.33
CA TYR A 330 6.15 -0.28 31.11
C TYR A 330 6.10 0.96 32.00
N MET A 331 4.96 1.65 32.05
CA MET A 331 4.80 2.83 32.91
C MET A 331 5.04 2.50 34.38
N GLU A 332 4.57 1.34 34.86
CA GLU A 332 4.78 0.87 36.24
C GLU A 332 6.25 0.58 36.55
N HIS A 333 7.04 0.10 35.60
CA HIS A 333 8.48 -0.09 35.79
C HIS A 333 9.25 1.24 35.92
N HIS A 334 8.69 2.33 35.40
CA HIS A 334 9.29 3.66 35.37
C HIS A 334 8.67 4.65 36.38
N ARG A 335 7.68 4.19 37.16
CA ARG A 335 7.20 4.86 38.38
C ARG A 335 8.19 4.59 39.51
#